data_AF-A0A7W8QY22-F1
#
_entry.id   AF-A0A7W8QY22-F1
#
_cell.length_a   1.000
_cell.length_b   1.000
_cell.length_c   1.000
_cell.angle_alpha   90.00
_cell.angle_beta   90.00
_cell.angle_gamma   90.00
#
_symmetry.space_group_name_H-M   'P 1'
#
loop_
_entity.id
_entity.type
_entity.pdbx_description
1 polymer ?
#
loop_
_entity_poly.entity_id
_entity_poly.type
_entity_poly.pdbx_seq_one_letter_code
_entity_poly.pdbx_strand_id
1 'polypeptide(L)'
;MKKTNLMLKKALLSLSFGLCLAGCKETQLTDLKEQANGAKPKSAGDVQLLLAGESPFKVLSFNVRHNDAGDPQTITQRQGNIRQIIVDNNPDIFGVQEFSDDTFKTWFRAQMATLGYGEYFSTTLTATPKTIFFKNSRFTLERSGTVRLGASPIINTATWVVLLDNSTSNRYFISNSHWQFDSQPTRIANANALVAMVNAQNTDNLPVIVFGDFNAKPGTTEINALKDGLDVVDALGDSTGDPTFHGWTSTGTNKIDWIMSDRSMGFTSWNVITTSYGGYWPSDHWPVIATYVPGLFGGPHTDANGKSANANTKFYFADIDGDGKKDKVYWNPTYDSGRPQVFLSNGNGTFASPAVVHTASASTLSTTRYHFADVNGDGKADLILWDPTLNSGHTRVYLATTSGNFSSTVVDNPEGTSAGTTTVYSFADVNGDGKADKIYWNATFDSGKTRVYLATSGGSFSGTVVAGTEGASTTGGTIFYYADVNGDGKMDKILWHPTLNSGKTMVYLSDGDGTFTASSTFSNSGASSVSASTEFYFADINGDGRADKIYWRPDLYLGKLKVYYATTGSVFDGPIYSLRGTSQSANTNFYFADINGDGKADQIRWNYAENTGELRNYFAK
;
A
#
# COMPACT_ATOMS: atom_id res chain seq x y z
N MET A 1 39.81 -33.61 42.37
CA MET A 1 41.24 -33.44 42.68
C MET A 1 42.07 -34.52 42.00
N LYS A 2 42.79 -34.19 40.93
CA LYS A 2 44.15 -34.66 40.61
C LYS A 2 44.55 -34.06 39.26
N LYS A 3 45.61 -33.25 39.32
CA LYS A 3 46.48 -32.79 38.24
C LYS A 3 47.12 -34.02 37.55
N THR A 4 47.78 -34.02 36.39
CA THR A 4 48.67 -33.04 35.76
C THR A 4 49.16 -33.66 34.44
N ASN A 5 49.45 -32.84 33.41
CA ASN A 5 50.75 -32.74 32.72
C ASN A 5 50.54 -32.20 31.29
N LEU A 6 51.43 -31.47 30.65
CA LEU A 6 52.59 -30.61 30.93
C LEU A 6 53.16 -30.40 29.52
N MET A 7 53.42 -29.19 29.05
CA MET A 7 54.76 -28.77 28.64
C MET A 7 54.80 -27.41 27.97
N LEU A 8 55.78 -26.68 28.50
CA LEU A 8 56.28 -25.35 28.25
C LEU A 8 57.24 -25.37 27.05
N LYS A 9 57.38 -24.23 26.34
CA LYS A 9 58.69 -23.62 26.07
C LYS A 9 58.55 -22.18 25.55
N LYS A 10 59.21 -21.26 26.26
CA LYS A 10 59.49 -19.85 25.93
C LYS A 10 61.01 -19.67 25.97
N ALA A 11 61.56 -18.83 25.07
CA ALA A 11 62.77 -17.99 25.24
C ALA A 11 62.84 -17.03 24.03
N LEU A 12 62.64 -15.69 24.21
CA LEU A 12 63.63 -14.60 24.43
C LEU A 12 64.50 -14.30 23.17
N LEU A 13 64.80 -13.08 22.71
CA LEU A 13 64.71 -11.66 23.14
C LEU A 13 65.11 -10.81 21.88
N SER A 14 64.57 -9.62 21.53
CA SER A 14 65.04 -8.29 21.99
C SER A 14 64.40 -7.10 21.23
N LEU A 15 64.13 -6.02 22.00
CA LEU A 15 63.86 -4.57 21.77
C LEU A 15 63.72 -4.01 20.33
N SER A 16 62.78 -3.09 20.01
CA SER A 16 62.60 -1.77 20.65
C SER A 16 61.33 -1.02 20.15
N PHE A 17 60.91 -0.02 20.94
CA PHE A 17 59.69 0.80 20.90
C PHE A 17 59.38 1.55 19.58
N GLY A 18 58.08 1.67 19.26
CA GLY A 18 57.52 2.64 18.30
C GLY A 18 55.99 2.61 18.28
N LEU A 19 55.38 3.76 18.56
CA LEU A 19 53.97 4.03 18.87
C LEU A 19 52.86 3.46 17.97
N CYS A 20 51.70 3.31 18.63
CA CYS A 20 50.32 3.58 18.20
C CYS A 20 49.40 2.43 17.77
N LEU A 21 48.20 2.56 18.32
CA LEU A 21 47.08 1.62 18.42
C LEU A 21 46.23 1.55 17.15
N ALA A 22 45.54 0.41 17.08
CA ALA A 22 44.25 0.16 16.44
C ALA A 22 44.24 -0.13 14.93
N GLY A 23 44.14 -1.42 14.60
CA GLY A 23 43.73 -1.90 13.28
C GLY A 23 43.30 -3.35 13.35
N CYS A 24 42.00 -3.60 13.49
CA CYS A 24 41.43 -4.91 13.17
C CYS A 24 39.95 -4.75 12.77
N LYS A 25 39.65 -5.21 11.56
CA LYS A 25 38.34 -5.44 10.89
C LYS A 25 37.82 -4.34 9.95
N GLU A 26 38.32 -4.37 8.72
CA GLU A 26 37.55 -4.08 7.50
C GLU A 26 37.97 -5.06 6.40
N THR A 27 37.24 -6.17 6.27
CA THR A 27 37.22 -7.00 5.06
C THR A 27 35.93 -7.80 5.06
N GLN A 28 34.80 -7.14 4.74
CA GLN A 28 33.55 -7.74 4.22
C GLN A 28 32.57 -6.62 3.79
N LEU A 29 33.03 -5.68 2.94
CA LEU A 29 32.16 -4.62 2.38
C LEU A 29 32.62 -4.11 1.00
N THR A 30 33.50 -4.85 0.33
CA THR A 30 34.06 -4.46 -0.99
C THR A 30 33.41 -5.16 -2.18
N ASP A 31 32.69 -6.27 -2.00
CA ASP A 31 32.03 -6.97 -3.13
C ASP A 31 30.57 -6.54 -3.39
N LEU A 32 30.07 -5.51 -2.69
CA LEU A 32 28.74 -4.91 -2.95
C LEU A 32 28.80 -3.46 -3.44
N LYS A 33 30.01 -2.91 -3.69
CA LYS A 33 30.19 -1.53 -4.16
C LYS A 33 30.64 -1.39 -5.62
N GLU A 34 30.96 -2.49 -6.33
CA GLU A 34 31.38 -2.44 -7.74
C GLU A 34 30.27 -2.70 -8.78
N GLN A 35 29.02 -2.94 -8.37
CA GLN A 35 27.87 -2.99 -9.29
C GLN A 35 26.96 -1.74 -9.26
N ALA A 36 27.38 -0.67 -8.57
CA ALA A 36 26.56 0.52 -8.36
C ALA A 36 27.09 1.81 -9.05
N ASN A 37 28.14 1.76 -9.87
CA ASN A 37 28.63 2.94 -10.58
C ASN A 37 29.03 2.60 -12.02
N GLY A 38 28.14 2.92 -12.97
CA GLY A 38 28.48 2.72 -14.39
C GLY A 38 27.36 2.78 -15.41
N ALA A 39 26.19 3.34 -15.11
CA ALA A 39 25.25 3.74 -16.14
C ALA A 39 24.54 5.02 -15.70
N LYS A 40 24.88 6.14 -16.36
CA LYS A 40 24.00 7.32 -16.34
C LYS A 40 22.61 6.84 -16.77
N PRO A 41 21.51 7.15 -16.06
CA PRO A 41 20.21 7.04 -16.68
C PRO A 41 20.26 7.95 -17.91
N LYS A 42 20.20 7.35 -19.10
CA LYS A 42 19.87 8.10 -20.31
C LYS A 42 18.56 8.81 -20.00
N SER A 43 18.47 10.08 -20.33
CA SER A 43 17.20 10.81 -20.35
C SER A 43 16.22 10.03 -21.21
N ALA A 44 15.38 9.22 -20.56
CA ALA A 44 14.13 8.82 -21.16
C ALA A 44 13.35 10.13 -21.26
N GLY A 45 13.01 10.55 -22.48
CA GLY A 45 11.93 11.52 -22.62
C GLY A 45 10.75 10.99 -21.82
N ASP A 46 10.21 11.84 -20.94
CA ASP A 46 9.15 11.54 -20.01
C ASP A 46 7.89 11.06 -20.75
N VAL A 47 7.85 9.80 -21.14
CA VAL A 47 6.60 9.05 -21.11
C VAL A 47 6.51 8.57 -19.67
N GLN A 48 6.05 9.47 -18.81
CA GLN A 48 5.44 9.07 -17.55
C GLN A 48 4.32 8.13 -17.98
N LEU A 49 4.53 6.81 -17.88
CA LEU A 49 3.45 5.85 -17.91
C LEU A 49 2.49 6.35 -16.83
N LEU A 50 1.40 6.98 -17.27
CA LEU A 50 0.31 7.33 -16.38
C LEU A 50 -0.10 5.99 -15.77
N LEU A 51 -0.12 5.91 -14.44
CA LEU A 51 -0.79 4.79 -13.79
C LEU A 51 -2.16 4.68 -14.44
N ALA A 52 -2.45 3.52 -15.03
CA ALA A 52 -3.62 3.36 -15.91
C ALA A 52 -4.88 3.91 -15.22
N GLY A 53 -5.57 4.84 -15.88
CA GLY A 53 -6.80 5.47 -15.36
C GLY A 53 -6.60 6.59 -14.32
N GLU A 54 -5.38 6.79 -13.80
CA GLU A 54 -5.09 7.81 -12.79
C GLU A 54 -4.52 9.11 -13.39
N SER A 55 -4.73 10.22 -12.68
CA SER A 55 -4.12 11.52 -12.98
C SER A 55 -3.28 12.00 -11.79
N PRO A 56 -2.08 11.43 -11.56
CA PRO A 56 -1.24 11.82 -10.44
C PRO A 56 -0.78 13.28 -10.52
N PHE A 57 -0.60 13.95 -9.38
CA PHE A 57 -0.04 15.32 -9.32
C PHE A 57 1.04 15.47 -8.27
N LYS A 58 2.06 16.28 -8.59
CA LYS A 58 3.21 16.55 -7.73
C LYS A 58 2.94 17.74 -6.82
N VAL A 59 3.17 17.57 -5.52
CA VAL A 59 3.13 18.63 -4.52
C VAL A 59 4.51 18.78 -3.89
N LEU A 60 5.01 20.00 -3.77
CA LEU A 60 6.33 20.30 -3.20
C LEU A 60 6.25 21.34 -2.07
N SER A 61 6.95 21.11 -0.97
CA SER A 61 7.16 22.09 0.10
C SER A 61 8.62 22.52 0.14
N PHE A 62 8.87 23.82 0.27
CA PHE A 62 10.24 24.33 0.31
C PHE A 62 10.40 25.57 1.19
N ASN A 63 11.12 25.43 2.31
CA ASN A 63 11.61 26.60 3.03
C ASN A 63 12.73 27.21 2.19
N VAL A 64 12.48 28.38 1.61
CA VAL A 64 13.42 29.04 0.71
C VAL A 64 14.42 29.91 1.43
N ARG A 65 14.41 29.93 2.78
CA ARG A 65 15.30 30.69 3.66
C ARG A 65 15.23 32.20 3.43
N HIS A 66 15.12 32.99 4.49
CA HIS A 66 15.19 34.45 4.35
C HIS A 66 16.61 34.93 3.98
N ASN A 67 16.77 36.23 3.74
CA ASN A 67 18.09 36.81 3.52
C ASN A 67 18.73 37.17 4.87
N ASP A 68 19.76 36.43 5.28
CA ASP A 68 20.55 36.69 6.49
C ASP A 68 22.00 37.01 6.11
N ALA A 69 22.64 37.94 6.83
CA ALA A 69 24.04 38.31 6.62
C ALA A 69 25.03 37.19 6.97
N GLY A 70 24.62 36.24 7.82
CA GLY A 70 25.41 35.07 8.19
C GLY A 70 25.34 33.92 7.18
N ASP A 71 24.48 33.99 6.17
CA ASP A 71 24.31 32.92 5.19
C ASP A 71 25.49 32.88 4.20
N PRO A 72 25.88 31.69 3.70
CA PRO A 72 27.00 31.55 2.75
C PRO A 72 26.75 32.23 1.41
N GLN A 73 25.47 32.44 1.05
CA GLN A 73 25.04 33.16 -0.13
C GLN A 73 23.80 33.99 0.19
N THR A 74 23.77 35.22 -0.30
CA THR A 74 22.58 36.07 -0.26
C THR A 74 21.44 35.47 -1.07
N ILE A 75 20.19 35.83 -0.75
CA ILE A 75 19.03 35.35 -1.50
C ILE A 75 19.12 35.67 -3.00
N THR A 76 19.67 36.83 -3.37
CA THR A 76 19.88 37.23 -4.77
C THR A 76 20.89 36.34 -5.51
N GLN A 77 21.92 35.84 -4.81
CA GLN A 77 22.89 34.91 -5.42
C GLN A 77 22.29 33.53 -5.68
N ARG A 78 21.38 33.08 -4.80
CA ARG A 78 20.78 31.73 -4.88
C ARG A 78 19.39 31.70 -5.54
N GLN A 79 18.75 32.83 -5.82
CA GLN A 79 17.40 32.87 -6.41
C GLN A 79 17.25 32.10 -7.73
N GLY A 80 18.30 32.08 -8.56
CA GLY A 80 18.35 31.29 -9.79
C GLY A 80 18.30 29.79 -9.51
N ASN A 81 19.02 29.33 -8.50
CA ASN A 81 19.03 27.94 -8.06
C ASN A 81 17.68 27.54 -7.42
N ILE A 82 17.04 28.44 -6.66
CA ILE A 82 15.70 28.21 -6.10
C ILE A 82 14.69 28.02 -7.22
N ARG A 83 14.72 28.89 -8.24
CA ARG A 83 13.90 28.72 -9.46
C ARG A 83 14.21 27.40 -10.16
N GLN A 84 15.49 27.01 -10.25
CA GLN A 84 15.89 25.80 -10.95
C GLN A 84 15.38 24.53 -10.27
N ILE A 85 15.28 24.49 -8.93
CA ILE A 85 14.61 23.38 -8.23
C ILE A 85 13.18 23.19 -8.73
N ILE A 86 12.42 24.27 -8.89
CA ILE A 86 11.03 24.20 -9.37
C ILE A 86 11.01 23.71 -10.82
N VAL A 87 11.92 24.19 -11.67
CA VAL A 87 12.00 23.77 -13.08
C VAL A 87 12.35 22.28 -13.20
N ASP A 88 13.37 21.83 -12.48
CA ASP A 88 13.88 20.45 -12.58
C ASP A 88 12.88 19.42 -12.05
N ASN A 89 12.08 19.79 -11.05
CA ASN A 89 11.12 18.88 -10.43
C ASN A 89 9.68 19.04 -10.98
N ASN A 90 9.40 20.16 -11.64
CA ASN A 90 8.14 20.49 -12.33
C ASN A 90 6.88 20.18 -11.48
N PRO A 91 6.80 20.62 -10.20
CA PRO A 91 5.68 20.31 -9.32
C PRO A 91 4.38 20.93 -9.85
N ASP A 92 3.23 20.27 -9.69
CA ASP A 92 1.96 20.85 -10.12
C ASP A 92 1.45 21.89 -9.13
N ILE A 93 1.72 21.67 -7.84
CA ILE A 93 1.48 22.60 -6.74
C ILE A 93 2.74 22.67 -5.90
N PHE A 94 3.10 23.86 -5.43
CA PHE A 94 4.15 23.97 -4.42
C PHE A 94 3.91 25.15 -3.50
N GLY A 95 4.46 25.12 -2.29
CA GLY A 95 4.46 26.27 -1.42
C GLY A 95 5.81 26.53 -0.79
N VAL A 96 6.02 27.81 -0.48
CA VAL A 96 7.29 28.32 0.03
C VAL A 96 7.16 28.90 1.43
N GLN A 97 8.18 28.70 2.26
CA GLN A 97 8.31 29.32 3.58
C GLN A 97 9.49 30.29 3.63
N GLU A 98 9.55 31.17 4.64
CA GLU A 98 10.54 32.27 4.74
C GLU A 98 10.64 33.21 3.53
N PHE A 99 9.57 33.31 2.74
CA PHE A 99 9.52 34.14 1.55
C PHE A 99 9.39 35.64 1.90
N SER A 100 10.44 36.24 2.45
CA SER A 100 10.37 37.55 3.14
C SER A 100 10.92 38.72 2.33
N ASP A 101 11.97 38.53 1.53
CA ASP A 101 12.65 39.60 0.77
C ASP A 101 11.78 40.12 -0.39
N ASP A 102 11.53 41.44 -0.44
CA ASP A 102 10.61 42.06 -1.42
C ASP A 102 11.11 41.97 -2.87
N THR A 103 12.42 42.08 -3.08
CA THR A 103 13.02 42.00 -4.42
C THR A 103 12.93 40.59 -4.95
N PHE A 104 13.33 39.61 -4.13
CA PHE A 104 13.21 38.20 -4.46
C PHE A 104 11.76 37.78 -4.65
N LYS A 105 10.84 38.20 -3.77
CA LYS A 105 9.40 37.91 -3.92
C LYS A 105 8.87 38.37 -5.27
N THR A 106 9.13 39.63 -5.63
CA THR A 106 8.65 40.22 -6.88
C THR A 106 9.23 39.48 -8.08
N TRP A 107 10.54 39.24 -8.08
CA TRP A 107 11.23 38.52 -9.14
C TRP A 107 10.72 37.08 -9.27
N PHE A 108 10.69 36.32 -8.18
CA PHE A 108 10.33 34.91 -8.19
C PHE A 108 8.90 34.69 -8.65
N ARG A 109 7.95 35.51 -8.20
CA ARG A 109 6.54 35.44 -8.64
C ARG A 109 6.42 35.71 -10.14
N ALA A 110 7.12 36.71 -10.66
CA ALA A 110 7.16 36.97 -12.11
C ALA A 110 7.76 35.78 -12.88
N GLN A 111 8.84 35.16 -12.37
CA GLN A 111 9.41 33.95 -12.98
C GLN A 111 8.43 32.78 -12.98
N MET A 112 7.72 32.54 -11.87
CA MET A 112 6.73 31.46 -11.79
C MET A 112 5.55 31.70 -12.74
N ALA A 113 5.11 32.95 -12.90
CA ALA A 113 4.11 33.32 -13.90
C ALA A 113 4.57 33.02 -15.34
N THR A 114 5.84 33.29 -15.69
CA THR A 114 6.39 32.91 -17.00
C THR A 114 6.45 31.40 -17.22
N LEU A 115 6.51 30.61 -16.14
CA LEU A 115 6.46 29.15 -16.17
C LEU A 115 5.02 28.60 -16.13
N GLY A 116 3.99 29.47 -16.17
CA GLY A 116 2.59 29.06 -16.22
C GLY A 116 1.95 28.78 -14.86
N TYR A 117 2.60 29.17 -13.75
CA TYR A 117 2.02 29.04 -12.43
C TYR A 117 1.11 30.23 -12.09
N GLY A 118 -0.07 29.93 -11.56
CA GLY A 118 -0.85 30.83 -10.74
C GLY A 118 -0.37 30.77 -9.29
N GLU A 119 -0.90 31.65 -8.46
CA GLU A 119 -0.53 31.73 -7.04
C GLU A 119 -1.67 32.23 -6.18
N TYR A 120 -1.61 31.89 -4.89
CA TYR A 120 -2.24 32.66 -3.84
C TYR A 120 -1.15 33.24 -2.92
N PHE A 121 -1.02 34.57 -2.99
CA PHE A 121 -0.07 35.37 -2.23
C PHE A 121 -0.84 36.39 -1.38
N SER A 122 -0.52 36.47 -0.09
CA SER A 122 -1.16 37.41 0.83
C SER A 122 -0.15 38.08 1.75
N THR A 123 -0.35 39.38 1.93
CA THR A 123 0.35 40.24 2.91
C THR A 123 -0.63 40.85 3.92
N THR A 124 -1.85 40.29 4.05
CA THR A 124 -2.86 40.80 4.98
C THR A 124 -2.45 40.68 6.44
N LEU A 125 -1.52 39.77 6.74
CA LEU A 125 -0.85 39.67 8.03
C LEU A 125 0.59 40.11 7.89
N THR A 126 1.08 40.89 8.86
CA THR A 126 2.47 41.38 8.93
C THR A 126 3.42 40.25 9.38
N ALA A 127 3.53 39.21 8.56
CA ALA A 127 4.39 38.05 8.75
C ALA A 127 5.03 37.65 7.41
N THR A 128 6.00 36.74 7.43
CA THR A 128 6.55 36.23 6.17
C THR A 128 5.45 35.44 5.42
N PRO A 129 5.17 35.73 4.14
CA PRO A 129 4.18 34.98 3.35
C PRO A 129 4.46 33.47 3.30
N LYS A 130 3.38 32.67 3.23
CA LYS A 130 3.39 31.21 3.00
C LYS A 130 2.73 30.89 1.67
N THR A 131 3.25 31.49 0.61
CA THR A 131 2.65 31.46 -0.73
C THR A 131 2.50 30.04 -1.25
N ILE A 132 1.38 29.78 -1.92
CA ILE A 132 1.12 28.54 -2.66
C ILE A 132 1.03 28.90 -4.14
N PHE A 133 1.77 28.19 -4.97
CA PHE A 133 1.77 28.26 -6.42
C PHE A 133 1.16 26.98 -7.00
N PHE A 134 0.49 27.08 -8.14
CA PHE A 134 -0.15 25.95 -8.82
C PHE A 134 -0.14 26.15 -10.34
N LYS A 135 -0.01 25.09 -11.13
CA LYS A 135 -0.03 25.19 -12.60
C LYS A 135 -1.40 25.59 -13.10
N ASN A 136 -1.51 26.71 -13.82
CA ASN A 136 -2.78 27.17 -14.41
C ASN A 136 -3.31 26.22 -15.50
N SER A 137 -2.42 25.43 -16.12
CA SER A 137 -2.82 24.43 -17.11
C SER A 137 -3.63 23.28 -16.51
N ARG A 138 -3.60 23.11 -15.18
CA ARG A 138 -4.27 22.01 -14.49
C ARG A 138 -5.21 22.46 -13.39
N PHE A 139 -4.85 23.45 -12.58
CA PHE A 139 -5.61 23.83 -11.40
C PHE A 139 -6.25 25.21 -11.53
N THR A 140 -7.49 25.30 -11.07
CA THR A 140 -8.22 26.56 -10.89
C THR A 140 -8.39 26.87 -9.41
N LEU A 141 -8.02 28.08 -8.98
CA LEU A 141 -8.23 28.55 -7.60
C LEU A 141 -9.69 28.94 -7.37
N GLU A 142 -10.37 28.26 -6.44
CA GLU A 142 -11.77 28.55 -6.11
C GLU A 142 -11.91 29.37 -4.83
N ARG A 143 -11.18 28.99 -3.79
CA ARG A 143 -11.21 29.64 -2.46
C ARG A 143 -9.81 29.71 -1.88
N SER A 144 -9.58 30.66 -1.01
CA SER A 144 -8.28 30.85 -0.36
C SER A 144 -8.37 31.69 0.90
N GLY A 145 -7.37 31.56 1.75
CA GLY A 145 -7.23 32.42 2.91
C GLY A 145 -5.85 32.33 3.55
N THR A 146 -5.56 33.29 4.43
CA THR A 146 -4.39 33.26 5.31
C THR A 146 -4.82 33.56 6.73
N VAL A 147 -4.40 32.72 7.67
CA VAL A 147 -4.73 32.87 9.10
C VAL A 147 -3.47 32.94 9.95
N ARG A 148 -3.58 33.63 11.09
CA ARG A 148 -2.57 33.55 12.16
C ARG A 148 -2.77 32.25 12.94
N LEU A 149 -1.67 31.56 13.24
CA LEU A 149 -1.66 30.33 14.03
C LEU A 149 -1.34 30.63 15.49
N GLY A 150 -2.38 30.78 16.31
CA GLY A 150 -2.23 31.05 17.74
C GLY A 150 -1.83 32.49 18.08
N ALA A 151 -1.43 32.72 19.33
CA ALA A 151 -1.25 34.06 19.91
C ALA A 151 0.21 34.49 20.14
N SER A 152 1.20 33.73 19.62
CA SER A 152 2.63 34.06 19.78
C SER A 152 2.96 35.48 19.31
N PRO A 153 3.82 36.24 20.02
CA PRO A 153 4.31 37.53 19.53
C PRO A 153 4.96 37.44 18.15
N ILE A 154 5.66 36.33 17.88
CA ILE A 154 6.12 35.99 16.53
C ILE A 154 4.92 35.44 15.75
N ILE A 155 4.54 36.16 14.69
CA ILE A 155 3.33 35.84 13.92
C ILE A 155 3.63 34.65 13.01
N ASN A 156 3.16 33.46 13.42
CA ASN A 156 3.12 32.26 12.60
C ASN A 156 1.82 32.24 11.79
N THR A 157 1.87 31.80 10.54
CA THR A 157 0.70 31.80 9.65
C THR A 157 0.54 30.48 8.91
N ALA A 158 -0.71 30.20 8.53
CA ALA A 158 -1.06 29.20 7.54
C ALA A 158 -1.77 29.89 6.38
N THR A 159 -1.43 29.48 5.16
CA THR A 159 -2.12 29.86 3.94
C THR A 159 -2.78 28.62 3.38
N TRP A 160 -4.03 28.72 2.96
CA TRP A 160 -4.79 27.62 2.39
C TRP A 160 -5.46 28.02 1.08
N VAL A 161 -5.67 27.03 0.22
CA VAL A 161 -6.38 27.14 -1.05
C VAL A 161 -7.31 25.95 -1.23
N VAL A 162 -8.41 26.16 -1.94
CA VAL A 162 -9.21 25.11 -2.57
C VAL A 162 -8.93 25.18 -4.07
N LEU A 163 -8.39 24.10 -4.61
CA LEU A 163 -8.07 23.98 -6.04
C LEU A 163 -8.98 22.94 -6.69
N LEU A 164 -9.58 23.32 -7.82
CA LEU A 164 -10.23 22.41 -8.76
C LEU A 164 -9.18 21.89 -9.74
N ASP A 165 -9.02 20.57 -9.82
CA ASP A 165 -8.23 19.91 -10.85
C ASP A 165 -9.06 19.80 -12.14
N ASN A 166 -8.72 20.61 -13.14
CA ASN A 166 -9.44 20.69 -14.41
C ASN A 166 -9.32 19.38 -15.22
N SER A 167 -8.37 18.48 -14.91
CA SER A 167 -8.27 17.19 -15.61
C SER A 167 -9.21 16.12 -15.06
N THR A 168 -9.56 16.19 -13.76
CA THR A 168 -10.36 15.16 -13.08
C THR A 168 -11.68 15.68 -12.51
N SER A 169 -11.88 17.00 -12.48
CA SER A 169 -12.95 17.69 -11.75
C SER A 169 -12.94 17.48 -10.23
N ASN A 170 -11.88 16.89 -9.68
CA ASN A 170 -11.70 16.76 -8.23
C ASN A 170 -11.31 18.11 -7.61
N ARG A 171 -11.70 18.31 -6.34
CA ARG A 171 -11.33 19.49 -5.56
C ARG A 171 -10.49 19.09 -4.37
N TYR A 172 -9.47 19.88 -4.04
CA TYR A 172 -8.51 19.60 -2.98
C TYR A 172 -8.36 20.81 -2.05
N PHE A 173 -8.34 20.57 -0.74
CA PHE A 173 -7.98 21.57 0.25
C PHE A 173 -6.49 21.45 0.57
N ILE A 174 -5.72 22.50 0.29
CA ILE A 174 -4.27 22.48 0.42
C ILE A 174 -3.81 23.61 1.34
N SER A 175 -2.94 23.30 2.30
CA SER A 175 -2.41 24.30 3.24
C SER A 175 -0.88 24.25 3.37
N ASN A 176 -0.28 25.43 3.42
CA ASN A 176 1.13 25.69 3.65
C ASN A 176 1.33 26.51 4.94
N SER A 177 2.21 26.09 5.85
CA SER A 177 2.50 26.84 7.08
C SER A 177 3.97 26.81 7.50
N HIS A 178 4.35 27.74 8.38
CA HIS A 178 5.63 27.72 9.09
C HIS A 178 5.38 27.93 10.59
N TRP A 179 5.87 27.01 11.42
CA TRP A 179 5.65 27.03 12.87
C TRP A 179 6.85 27.57 13.64
N GLN A 180 6.62 27.91 14.91
CA GLN A 180 7.61 28.49 15.79
C GLN A 180 8.87 27.62 15.96
N PHE A 181 10.05 28.17 15.68
CA PHE A 181 11.32 27.41 15.74
C PHE A 181 11.79 27.13 17.18
N ASP A 182 11.59 28.05 18.11
CA ASP A 182 12.23 28.05 19.44
C ASP A 182 11.34 27.63 20.62
N SER A 183 10.04 27.36 20.40
CA SER A 183 9.09 27.13 21.48
C SER A 183 8.10 26.00 21.16
N GLN A 184 8.29 24.86 21.82
CA GLN A 184 7.39 23.71 21.68
C GLN A 184 5.94 24.02 22.10
N PRO A 185 5.65 24.68 23.24
CA PRO A 185 4.27 25.04 23.59
C PRO A 185 3.59 25.89 22.51
N THR A 186 4.36 26.78 21.86
CA THR A 186 3.86 27.57 20.74
C THR A 186 3.60 26.71 19.51
N ARG A 187 4.47 25.74 19.17
CA ARG A 187 4.21 24.79 18.08
C ARG A 187 2.97 23.95 18.32
N ILE A 188 2.72 23.50 19.56
CA ILE A 188 1.47 22.80 19.90
C ILE A 188 0.26 23.72 19.63
N ALA A 189 0.34 25.00 20.01
CA ALA A 189 -0.70 25.96 19.68
C ALA A 189 -0.82 26.23 18.17
N ASN A 190 0.29 26.21 17.42
CA ASN A 190 0.28 26.33 15.96
C ASN A 190 -0.43 25.13 15.31
N ALA A 191 -0.09 23.91 15.72
CA ALA A 191 -0.71 22.67 15.24
C ALA A 191 -2.22 22.67 15.49
N ASN A 192 -2.65 22.95 16.73
CA ASN A 192 -4.08 23.01 17.08
C ASN A 192 -4.83 24.09 16.29
N ALA A 193 -4.20 25.25 16.08
CA ALA A 193 -4.78 26.32 15.28
C ALA A 193 -4.88 25.94 13.78
N LEU A 194 -3.91 25.18 13.26
CA LEU A 194 -3.94 24.66 11.89
C LEU A 194 -5.09 23.65 11.73
N VAL A 195 -5.22 22.69 12.66
CA VAL A 195 -6.34 21.74 12.69
C VAL A 195 -7.68 22.46 12.70
N ALA A 196 -7.84 23.43 13.63
CA ALA A 196 -9.07 24.22 13.73
C ALA A 196 -9.36 25.01 12.45
N MET A 197 -8.34 25.56 11.80
CA MET A 197 -8.50 26.27 10.53
C MET A 197 -8.96 25.32 9.42
N VAL A 198 -8.28 24.18 9.23
CA VAL A 198 -8.65 23.22 8.19
C VAL A 198 -10.09 22.78 8.38
N ASN A 199 -10.48 22.41 9.60
CA ASN A 199 -11.85 21.97 9.90
C ASN A 199 -12.89 23.09 9.70
N ALA A 200 -12.55 24.34 9.99
CA ALA A 200 -13.46 25.47 9.81
C ALA A 200 -13.60 25.90 8.33
N GLN A 201 -12.56 25.74 7.52
CA GLN A 201 -12.53 26.23 6.14
C GLN A 201 -12.86 25.13 5.12
N ASN A 202 -12.57 23.86 5.41
CA ASN A 202 -12.90 22.72 4.55
C ASN A 202 -14.37 22.29 4.71
N THR A 203 -15.29 23.20 4.39
CA THR A 203 -16.74 23.00 4.54
C THR A 203 -17.31 21.88 3.68
N ASP A 204 -16.59 21.51 2.62
CA ASP A 204 -17.05 20.54 1.61
C ASP A 204 -16.47 19.14 1.88
N ASN A 205 -15.74 18.94 2.98
CA ASN A 205 -15.02 17.70 3.32
C ASN A 205 -14.11 17.21 2.18
N LEU A 206 -13.40 18.14 1.54
CA LEU A 206 -12.48 17.83 0.45
C LEU A 206 -11.26 17.07 0.96
N PRO A 207 -10.61 16.25 0.11
CA PRO A 207 -9.30 15.71 0.40
C PRO A 207 -8.31 16.80 0.81
N VAL A 208 -7.63 16.57 1.94
CA VAL A 208 -6.71 17.53 2.56
C VAL A 208 -5.26 17.16 2.27
N ILE A 209 -4.46 18.16 1.88
CA ILE A 209 -2.99 18.11 1.87
C ILE A 209 -2.46 19.27 2.73
N VAL A 210 -1.64 18.96 3.73
CA VAL A 210 -0.97 19.97 4.56
C VAL A 210 0.53 19.77 4.49
N PHE A 211 1.27 20.86 4.30
CA PHE A 211 2.71 20.81 4.20
C PHE A 211 3.37 22.09 4.75
N GLY A 212 4.68 22.03 4.94
CA GLY A 212 5.47 23.18 5.34
C GLY A 212 6.64 22.83 6.25
N ASP A 213 7.34 23.86 6.70
CA ASP A 213 8.34 23.77 7.75
C ASP A 213 7.63 23.87 9.12
N PHE A 214 7.49 22.74 9.80
CA PHE A 214 6.80 22.70 11.08
C PHE A 214 7.75 22.86 12.26
N ASN A 215 9.07 22.99 12.03
CA ASN A 215 10.10 23.06 13.08
C ASN A 215 9.96 21.95 14.14
N ALA A 216 9.39 20.82 13.76
CA ALA A 216 8.98 19.75 14.66
C ALA A 216 9.40 18.41 14.08
N LYS A 217 10.03 17.60 14.93
CA LYS A 217 10.56 16.28 14.56
C LYS A 217 9.46 15.22 14.63
N PRO A 218 9.63 14.06 13.98
CA PRO A 218 8.70 12.95 14.11
C PRO A 218 8.48 12.53 15.57
N GLY A 219 7.23 12.25 15.92
CA GLY A 219 6.83 11.78 17.24
C GLY A 219 6.66 12.87 18.32
N THR A 220 6.87 14.15 18.00
CA THR A 220 6.59 15.24 18.95
C THR A 220 5.09 15.46 19.13
N THR A 221 4.70 16.03 20.28
CA THR A 221 3.31 16.30 20.64
C THR A 221 2.57 17.12 19.59
N GLU A 222 3.21 18.16 19.04
CA GLU A 222 2.63 19.03 18.02
C GLU A 222 2.38 18.30 16.68
N ILE A 223 3.23 17.36 16.29
CA ILE A 223 3.02 16.54 15.08
C ILE A 223 1.89 15.54 15.32
N ASN A 224 1.84 14.89 16.47
CA ASN A 224 0.76 13.97 16.80
C ASN A 224 -0.59 14.70 16.87
N ALA A 225 -0.63 15.91 17.44
CA ALA A 225 -1.84 16.73 17.47
C ALA A 225 -2.39 17.06 16.07
N LEU A 226 -1.51 17.37 15.11
CA LEU A 226 -1.91 17.58 13.71
C LEU A 226 -2.45 16.29 13.08
N LYS A 227 -1.74 15.18 13.27
CA LYS A 227 -2.08 13.89 12.69
C LYS A 227 -3.40 13.34 13.23
N ASP A 228 -3.61 13.41 14.54
CA ASP A 228 -4.85 12.95 15.17
C ASP A 228 -6.01 13.89 14.83
N GLY A 229 -5.75 15.20 14.74
CA GLY A 229 -6.76 16.20 14.46
C GLY A 229 -7.29 16.20 13.03
N LEU A 230 -6.50 15.73 12.06
CA LEU A 230 -6.85 15.72 10.63
C LEU A 230 -6.80 14.31 9.98
N ASP A 231 -6.44 13.26 10.74
CA ASP A 231 -6.17 11.91 10.22
C ASP A 231 -5.21 11.92 9.01
N VAL A 232 -4.11 12.66 9.15
CA VAL A 232 -3.11 12.84 8.08
C VAL A 232 -1.92 11.90 8.23
N VAL A 233 -1.39 11.49 7.07
CA VAL A 233 -0.25 10.61 6.93
C VAL A 233 0.82 11.31 6.12
N ASP A 234 2.05 11.30 6.62
CA ASP A 234 3.19 11.87 5.92
C ASP A 234 3.68 10.97 4.78
N ALA A 235 4.00 11.57 3.64
CA ALA A 235 4.54 10.84 2.50
C ALA A 235 6.00 10.38 2.75
N LEU A 236 6.80 11.19 3.46
CA LEU A 236 8.19 10.87 3.80
C LEU A 236 8.33 9.88 4.96
N GLY A 237 7.25 9.67 5.71
CA GLY A 237 7.19 8.75 6.83
C GLY A 237 7.40 9.37 8.20
N ASP A 238 7.01 8.62 9.23
CA ASP A 238 7.02 9.07 10.63
C ASP A 238 8.28 8.65 11.40
N SER A 239 9.26 8.07 10.72
CA SER A 239 10.58 7.84 11.32
C SER A 239 11.42 9.11 11.22
N THR A 240 12.59 9.14 11.87
CA THR A 240 13.57 10.22 11.68
C THR A 240 13.95 10.42 10.21
N GLY A 241 13.69 9.43 9.34
CA GLY A 241 13.68 9.54 7.89
C GLY A 241 14.97 10.09 7.28
N ASP A 242 14.86 10.51 6.03
CA ASP A 242 15.84 11.40 5.43
C ASP A 242 15.66 12.80 6.04
N PRO A 243 16.73 13.42 6.57
CA PRO A 243 16.66 14.77 7.11
C PRO A 243 16.30 15.76 6.01
N THR A 244 15.56 16.80 6.37
CA THR A 244 15.12 17.87 5.47
C THR A 244 15.84 19.18 5.75
N PHE A 245 16.40 19.35 6.95
CA PHE A 245 17.21 20.49 7.34
C PHE A 245 18.69 20.12 7.40
N HIS A 246 19.54 20.93 6.76
CA HIS A 246 20.99 20.70 6.70
C HIS A 246 21.83 21.89 7.14
N GLY A 247 21.24 23.07 7.35
CA GLY A 247 21.95 24.22 7.94
C GLY A 247 23.20 24.62 7.16
N TRP A 248 23.13 24.54 5.82
CA TRP A 248 24.26 24.77 4.90
C TRP A 248 25.40 23.74 4.95
N THR A 249 25.22 22.62 5.63
CA THR A 249 26.19 21.52 5.65
C THR A 249 25.81 20.44 4.63
N SER A 250 26.77 19.59 4.26
CA SER A 250 26.53 18.45 3.36
C SER A 250 25.72 17.31 3.98
N THR A 251 25.45 17.38 5.28
CA THR A 251 24.81 16.31 6.03
C THR A 251 23.59 16.87 6.74
N GLY A 252 22.40 16.35 6.41
CA GLY A 252 21.18 16.76 7.06
C GLY A 252 21.16 16.33 8.53
N THR A 253 20.48 17.12 9.36
CA THR A 253 20.45 16.92 10.81
C THR A 253 19.07 16.55 11.32
N ASN A 254 18.00 17.09 10.73
CA ASN A 254 16.64 16.88 11.21
C ASN A 254 15.63 16.82 10.06
N LYS A 255 14.60 15.99 10.23
CA LYS A 255 13.36 16.05 9.45
C LYS A 255 12.38 16.97 10.15
N ILE A 256 12.16 18.16 9.59
CA ILE A 256 11.25 19.19 10.13
C ILE A 256 10.31 19.77 9.08
N ASP A 257 10.55 19.46 7.80
CA ASP A 257 9.66 19.77 6.69
C ASP A 257 8.75 18.56 6.42
N TRP A 258 7.46 18.82 6.30
CA TRP A 258 6.43 17.79 6.23
C TRP A 258 5.57 17.96 4.98
N ILE A 259 5.08 16.84 4.45
CA ILE A 259 4.14 16.81 3.34
C ILE A 259 3.15 15.65 3.55
N MET A 260 2.02 16.01 4.16
CA MET A 260 1.02 15.07 4.64
C MET A 260 -0.29 15.22 3.89
N SER A 261 -1.02 14.12 3.77
CA SER A 261 -2.40 14.13 3.27
C SER A 261 -3.30 13.32 4.19
N ASP A 262 -4.60 13.60 4.17
CA ASP A 262 -5.55 12.71 4.82
C ASP A 262 -5.64 11.36 4.08
N ARG A 263 -6.39 10.43 4.66
CA ARG A 263 -6.56 9.07 4.09
C ARG A 263 -7.49 8.99 2.89
N SER A 264 -8.06 10.10 2.44
CA SER A 264 -8.83 10.14 1.18
C SER A 264 -7.92 10.26 -0.04
N MET A 265 -6.61 10.39 0.16
CA MET A 265 -5.57 10.39 -0.85
C MET A 265 -4.76 9.07 -0.83
N GLY A 266 -4.03 8.84 -1.92
CA GLY A 266 -2.91 7.91 -2.00
C GLY A 266 -1.68 8.64 -2.55
N PHE A 267 -0.52 7.99 -2.50
CA PHE A 267 0.68 8.50 -3.16
C PHE A 267 1.37 7.44 -3.99
N THR A 268 2.13 7.85 -5.00
CA THR A 268 2.87 6.95 -5.91
C THR A 268 4.38 7.09 -5.76
N SER A 269 4.85 8.25 -5.30
CA SER A 269 6.26 8.53 -5.06
C SER A 269 6.44 9.69 -4.08
N TRP A 270 7.61 9.75 -3.44
CA TRP A 270 8.05 10.88 -2.63
C TRP A 270 9.57 10.94 -2.60
N ASN A 271 10.13 12.12 -2.34
CA ASN A 271 11.57 12.32 -2.27
C ASN A 271 11.95 13.55 -1.42
N VAL A 272 13.17 13.53 -0.85
CA VAL A 272 13.87 14.72 -0.36
C VAL A 272 14.88 15.15 -1.43
N ILE A 273 14.76 16.37 -1.94
CA ILE A 273 15.56 16.85 -3.07
C ILE A 273 16.88 17.44 -2.54
N THR A 274 17.96 16.66 -2.60
CA THR A 274 19.28 17.03 -2.06
C THR A 274 20.22 17.74 -3.07
N THR A 275 19.69 18.08 -4.25
CA THR A 275 20.44 18.69 -5.36
C THR A 275 21.12 20.01 -4.95
N SER A 276 22.38 20.16 -5.37
CA SER A 276 23.14 21.42 -5.29
C SER A 276 23.55 21.88 -6.69
N TYR A 277 23.73 23.19 -6.86
CA TYR A 277 24.10 23.81 -8.13
C TYR A 277 25.44 24.53 -7.96
N GLY A 278 26.45 24.07 -8.71
CA GLY A 278 27.80 24.62 -8.59
C GLY A 278 28.41 24.48 -7.19
N GLY A 279 28.00 23.45 -6.43
CA GLY A 279 28.46 23.21 -5.05
C GLY A 279 27.69 23.94 -3.96
N TYR A 280 26.65 24.71 -4.31
CA TYR A 280 25.82 25.43 -3.35
C TYR A 280 24.37 24.92 -3.35
N TRP A 281 23.79 24.80 -2.16
CA TRP A 281 22.36 24.52 -2.02
C TRP A 281 21.54 25.79 -2.22
N PRO A 282 20.33 25.70 -2.79
CA PRO A 282 19.45 26.86 -2.94
C PRO A 282 18.90 27.41 -1.61
N SER A 283 18.93 26.62 -0.54
CA SER A 283 18.46 26.93 0.82
C SER A 283 19.23 26.12 1.86
N ASP A 284 19.03 26.37 3.16
CA ASP A 284 19.50 25.53 4.27
C ASP A 284 18.57 24.35 4.59
N HIS A 285 17.45 24.28 3.88
CA HIS A 285 16.55 23.14 3.80
C HIS A 285 16.60 22.47 2.43
N TRP A 286 16.39 21.17 2.40
CA TRP A 286 16.08 20.43 1.19
C TRP A 286 14.56 20.42 0.96
N PRO A 287 14.09 20.76 -0.25
CA PRO A 287 12.68 20.63 -0.60
C PRO A 287 12.21 19.18 -0.47
N VAL A 288 10.94 19.02 -0.12
CA VAL A 288 10.28 17.72 -0.08
C VAL A 288 9.16 17.68 -1.11
N ILE A 289 9.04 16.55 -1.82
CA ILE A 289 8.06 16.38 -2.89
C ILE A 289 7.34 15.03 -2.73
N ALA A 290 6.05 15.02 -3.05
CA ALA A 290 5.25 13.80 -3.14
C ALA A 290 4.33 13.87 -4.36
N THR A 291 4.09 12.71 -4.98
CA THR A 291 3.12 12.57 -6.07
C THR A 291 1.87 11.88 -5.52
N TYR A 292 0.75 12.59 -5.59
CA TYR A 292 -0.53 12.17 -5.04
C TYR A 292 -1.50 11.69 -6.13
N VAL A 293 -2.40 10.81 -5.73
CA VAL A 293 -3.60 10.37 -6.47
C VAL A 293 -4.79 10.37 -5.51
N PRO A 294 -6.04 10.41 -6.00
CA PRO A 294 -7.19 10.07 -5.16
C PRO A 294 -6.99 8.73 -4.43
N GLY A 295 -7.51 8.61 -3.22
CA GLY A 295 -7.41 7.38 -2.45
C GLY A 295 -8.27 6.27 -3.06
N LEU A 296 -7.70 5.07 -3.15
CA LEU A 296 -8.32 3.89 -3.75
C LEU A 296 -9.59 3.42 -3.04
N PHE A 297 -9.69 3.72 -1.74
CA PHE A 297 -10.80 3.28 -0.92
C PHE A 297 -11.47 4.44 -0.18
N GLY A 298 -12.77 4.29 0.07
CA GLY A 298 -13.61 5.19 0.86
C GLY A 298 -13.32 5.18 2.36
N GLY A 299 -14.22 5.81 3.12
CA GLY A 299 -14.18 5.78 4.58
C GLY A 299 -14.50 4.38 5.14
N PRO A 300 -14.19 4.11 6.43
CA PRO A 300 -14.47 2.82 7.04
C PRO A 300 -15.96 2.60 7.29
N HIS A 301 -16.45 1.42 6.91
CA HIS A 301 -17.72 0.82 7.32
C HIS A 301 -17.42 -0.24 8.38
N THR A 302 -18.14 -0.21 9.50
CA THR A 302 -17.88 -1.13 10.62
C THR A 302 -18.96 -2.19 10.67
N ASP A 303 -18.57 -3.45 10.72
CA ASP A 303 -19.48 -4.57 10.85
C ASP A 303 -19.17 -5.38 12.11
N ALA A 304 -20.16 -5.46 13.00
CA ALA A 304 -20.08 -6.17 14.27
C ALA A 304 -20.82 -7.51 14.27
N ASN A 305 -21.53 -7.84 13.19
CA ASN A 305 -22.24 -9.11 13.04
C ASN A 305 -21.20 -10.21 12.79
N GLY A 306 -21.31 -11.37 13.43
CA GLY A 306 -20.36 -12.48 13.21
C GLY A 306 -18.89 -12.12 13.50
N LYS A 307 -18.63 -11.18 14.41
CA LYS A 307 -17.26 -10.80 14.81
C LYS A 307 -16.57 -11.90 15.62
N SER A 308 -15.25 -11.93 15.58
CA SER A 308 -14.47 -12.85 16.41
C SER A 308 -13.06 -12.36 16.72
N ALA A 309 -12.70 -12.47 17.99
CA ALA A 309 -11.36 -12.20 18.51
C ALA A 309 -10.48 -13.47 18.59
N ASN A 310 -10.86 -14.55 17.87
CA ASN A 310 -10.14 -15.82 17.88
C ASN A 310 -9.41 -16.04 16.54
N ALA A 311 -8.10 -16.22 16.59
CA ALA A 311 -7.22 -16.45 15.44
C ALA A 311 -7.56 -17.72 14.62
N ASN A 312 -8.28 -18.68 15.19
CA ASN A 312 -8.77 -19.88 14.49
C ASN A 312 -9.97 -19.60 13.60
N THR A 313 -10.57 -18.41 13.69
CA THR A 313 -11.69 -18.01 12.84
C THR A 313 -11.20 -17.79 11.43
N LYS A 314 -12.00 -18.25 10.46
CA LYS A 314 -11.82 -17.99 9.04
C LYS A 314 -13.03 -17.22 8.53
N PHE A 315 -12.75 -16.15 7.81
CA PHE A 315 -13.73 -15.43 7.01
C PHE A 315 -13.49 -15.74 5.54
N TYR A 316 -14.58 -15.88 4.81
CA TYR A 316 -14.59 -16.01 3.36
C TYR A 316 -15.62 -15.03 2.79
N PHE A 317 -15.40 -14.60 1.56
CA PHE A 317 -16.28 -13.67 0.87
C PHE A 317 -16.63 -14.22 -0.50
N ALA A 318 -17.91 -14.52 -0.73
CA ALA A 318 -18.40 -15.14 -1.95
C ALA A 318 -19.90 -14.83 -2.13
N ASP A 319 -20.38 -14.77 -3.37
CA ASP A 319 -21.80 -14.49 -3.66
C ASP A 319 -22.58 -15.79 -3.50
N ILE A 320 -23.20 -16.03 -2.34
CA ILE A 320 -23.82 -17.32 -2.01
C ILE A 320 -25.27 -17.36 -2.51
N ASP A 321 -25.98 -16.23 -2.48
CA ASP A 321 -27.38 -16.17 -2.90
C ASP A 321 -27.59 -15.75 -4.36
N GLY A 322 -26.54 -15.26 -5.02
CA GLY A 322 -26.52 -14.90 -6.45
C GLY A 322 -27.02 -13.48 -6.70
N ASP A 323 -26.93 -12.59 -5.70
CA ASP A 323 -27.40 -11.21 -5.80
C ASP A 323 -26.35 -10.23 -6.37
N GLY A 324 -25.16 -10.73 -6.69
CA GLY A 324 -24.03 -9.97 -7.21
C GLY A 324 -23.13 -9.37 -6.14
N LYS A 325 -23.47 -9.49 -4.85
CA LYS A 325 -22.65 -9.01 -3.73
C LYS A 325 -21.98 -10.18 -3.03
N LYS A 326 -20.72 -10.00 -2.62
CA LYS A 326 -20.01 -11.03 -1.87
C LYS A 326 -20.50 -11.05 -0.42
N ASP A 327 -21.13 -12.16 -0.03
CA ASP A 327 -21.54 -12.46 1.34
C ASP A 327 -20.37 -12.89 2.20
N LYS A 328 -20.51 -12.74 3.50
CA LYS A 328 -19.49 -13.17 4.47
C LYS A 328 -19.83 -14.53 5.02
N VAL A 329 -18.90 -15.47 4.89
CA VAL A 329 -18.96 -16.76 5.59
C VAL A 329 -18.01 -16.76 6.78
N TYR A 330 -18.55 -17.09 7.94
CA TYR A 330 -17.82 -17.30 9.19
C TYR A 330 -17.68 -18.79 9.48
N TRP A 331 -16.46 -19.22 9.80
CA TRP A 331 -16.23 -20.57 10.34
C TRP A 331 -15.16 -20.55 11.43
N ASN A 332 -15.40 -21.33 12.50
CA ASN A 332 -14.42 -21.58 13.53
C ASN A 332 -14.62 -23.00 14.08
N PRO A 333 -13.58 -23.87 14.07
CA PRO A 333 -13.71 -25.27 14.48
C PRO A 333 -14.07 -25.47 15.96
N THR A 334 -13.86 -24.44 16.79
CA THR A 334 -14.09 -24.47 18.24
C THR A 334 -15.36 -23.75 18.68
N TYR A 335 -16.13 -23.22 17.73
CA TYR A 335 -17.36 -22.46 18.01
C TYR A 335 -18.52 -23.02 17.21
N ASP A 336 -19.73 -22.94 17.77
CA ASP A 336 -20.98 -23.39 17.13
C ASP A 336 -20.91 -24.79 16.49
N SER A 337 -20.18 -25.71 17.14
CA SER A 337 -19.92 -27.06 16.64
C SER A 337 -19.27 -27.11 15.25
N GLY A 338 -18.52 -26.07 14.87
CA GLY A 338 -17.82 -25.99 13.60
C GLY A 338 -18.73 -25.81 12.39
N ARG A 339 -19.95 -25.28 12.59
CA ARG A 339 -20.92 -24.98 11.53
C ARG A 339 -20.53 -23.70 10.79
N PRO A 340 -20.42 -23.71 9.45
CA PRO A 340 -20.35 -22.48 8.67
C PRO A 340 -21.60 -21.63 8.84
N GLN A 341 -21.41 -20.31 8.92
CA GLN A 341 -22.47 -19.32 9.09
C GLN A 341 -22.35 -18.26 7.99
N VAL A 342 -23.39 -18.09 7.18
CA VAL A 342 -23.44 -17.11 6.09
C VAL A 342 -24.17 -15.86 6.56
N PHE A 343 -23.54 -14.71 6.44
CA PHE A 343 -24.12 -13.40 6.68
C PHE A 343 -24.23 -12.69 5.33
N LEU A 344 -25.46 -12.54 4.83
CA LEU A 344 -25.72 -11.92 3.53
C LEU A 344 -25.27 -10.46 3.50
N SER A 345 -24.71 -9.99 2.38
CA SER A 345 -24.30 -8.59 2.28
C SER A 345 -25.50 -7.64 2.20
N ASN A 346 -25.48 -6.57 3.00
CA ASN A 346 -26.47 -5.49 2.88
C ASN A 346 -26.11 -4.47 1.78
N GLY A 347 -24.96 -4.61 1.12
CA GLY A 347 -24.45 -3.68 0.10
C GLY A 347 -23.96 -2.33 0.64
N ASN A 348 -23.98 -2.12 1.95
CA ASN A 348 -23.59 -0.86 2.60
C ASN A 348 -22.34 -1.02 3.51
N GLY A 349 -21.60 -2.11 3.31
CA GLY A 349 -20.40 -2.43 4.08
C GLY A 349 -20.70 -3.14 5.40
N THR A 350 -21.92 -3.64 5.59
CA THR A 350 -22.34 -4.47 6.73
C THR A 350 -23.03 -5.74 6.24
N PHE A 351 -23.17 -6.73 7.12
CA PHE A 351 -23.79 -8.02 6.78
C PHE A 351 -25.04 -8.30 7.65
N ALA A 352 -26.00 -9.04 7.10
CA ALA A 352 -27.29 -9.34 7.72
C ALA A 352 -27.14 -10.21 8.98
N SER A 353 -28.06 -10.04 9.93
CA SER A 353 -28.16 -10.82 11.17
C SER A 353 -29.63 -11.18 11.44
N PRO A 354 -29.96 -12.43 11.85
CA PRO A 354 -29.05 -13.53 12.15
C PRO A 354 -28.43 -14.15 10.88
N ALA A 355 -27.29 -14.82 11.05
CA ALA A 355 -26.68 -15.60 9.98
C ALA A 355 -27.51 -16.85 9.63
N VAL A 356 -27.38 -17.28 8.38
CA VAL A 356 -27.86 -18.57 7.89
C VAL A 356 -26.84 -19.65 8.29
N VAL A 357 -27.25 -20.60 9.12
CA VAL A 357 -26.38 -21.65 9.65
C VAL A 357 -26.46 -22.90 8.78
N HIS A 358 -25.32 -23.39 8.32
CA HIS A 358 -25.24 -24.61 7.54
C HIS A 358 -24.71 -25.78 8.38
N THR A 359 -25.57 -26.78 8.64
CA THR A 359 -25.24 -27.89 9.56
C THR A 359 -24.64 -29.10 8.83
N ALA A 360 -25.00 -29.37 7.58
CA ALA A 360 -24.62 -30.62 6.91
C ALA A 360 -23.10 -30.73 6.65
N SER A 361 -22.45 -29.60 6.42
CA SER A 361 -20.99 -29.53 6.23
C SER A 361 -20.19 -29.29 7.51
N ALA A 362 -20.80 -29.32 8.70
CA ALA A 362 -20.13 -28.93 9.95
C ALA A 362 -18.84 -29.73 10.20
N SER A 363 -17.80 -29.06 10.68
CA SER A 363 -16.54 -29.71 11.07
C SER A 363 -15.84 -28.96 12.18
N THR A 364 -15.47 -29.70 13.23
CA THR A 364 -14.67 -29.22 14.37
C THR A 364 -13.17 -29.50 14.21
N LEU A 365 -12.74 -30.07 13.08
CA LEU A 365 -11.34 -30.35 12.82
C LEU A 365 -10.62 -29.10 12.32
N SER A 366 -9.48 -28.77 12.92
CA SER A 366 -8.64 -27.64 12.49
C SER A 366 -7.95 -27.87 11.14
N THR A 367 -7.90 -29.11 10.67
CA THR A 367 -7.39 -29.52 9.35
C THR A 367 -8.39 -29.29 8.23
N THR A 368 -9.65 -29.03 8.56
CA THR A 368 -10.69 -28.79 7.57
C THR A 368 -10.43 -27.49 6.81
N ARG A 369 -10.68 -27.54 5.50
CA ARG A 369 -10.61 -26.41 4.58
C ARG A 369 -11.97 -26.24 3.92
N TYR A 370 -12.45 -25.01 3.89
CA TYR A 370 -13.62 -24.59 3.14
C TYR A 370 -13.18 -23.70 1.99
N HIS A 371 -13.81 -23.89 0.84
CA HIS A 371 -13.69 -23.03 -0.33
C HIS A 371 -15.11 -22.68 -0.80
N PHE A 372 -15.23 -21.57 -1.50
CA PHE A 372 -16.50 -21.07 -2.02
C PHE A 372 -16.29 -20.65 -3.47
N ALA A 373 -16.95 -21.34 -4.40
CA ALA A 373 -16.82 -21.08 -5.82
C ALA A 373 -18.02 -21.68 -6.58
N ASP A 374 -18.42 -21.06 -7.68
CA ASP A 374 -19.52 -21.58 -8.52
C ASP A 374 -19.01 -22.76 -9.35
N VAL A 375 -19.19 -23.99 -8.84
CA VAL A 375 -18.68 -25.19 -9.52
C VAL A 375 -19.70 -25.80 -10.46
N ASN A 376 -20.95 -25.31 -10.46
CA ASN A 376 -22.03 -25.83 -11.26
C ASN A 376 -22.47 -24.88 -12.40
N GLY A 377 -22.02 -23.63 -12.38
CA GLY A 377 -22.27 -22.57 -13.36
C GLY A 377 -23.62 -21.86 -13.19
N ASP A 378 -24.19 -21.83 -11.97
CA ASP A 378 -25.50 -21.24 -11.70
C ASP A 378 -25.47 -19.81 -11.16
N GLY A 379 -24.27 -19.21 -11.13
CA GLY A 379 -24.00 -17.86 -10.64
C GLY A 379 -23.85 -17.74 -9.13
N LYS A 380 -23.94 -18.84 -8.36
CA LYS A 380 -23.78 -18.84 -6.89
C LYS A 380 -22.54 -19.61 -6.50
N ALA A 381 -21.83 -19.11 -5.50
CA ALA A 381 -20.66 -19.80 -4.97
C ALA A 381 -21.09 -20.95 -4.05
N ASP A 382 -20.86 -22.17 -4.51
CA ASP A 382 -21.08 -23.42 -3.77
C ASP A 382 -20.06 -23.60 -2.65
N LEU A 383 -20.40 -24.34 -1.60
CA LEU A 383 -19.48 -24.69 -0.52
C LEU A 383 -18.73 -25.97 -0.89
N ILE A 384 -17.40 -25.88 -0.95
CA ILE A 384 -16.52 -27.04 -1.10
C ILE A 384 -15.76 -27.31 0.20
N LEU A 385 -15.88 -28.53 0.71
CA LEU A 385 -15.30 -29.00 1.94
C LEU A 385 -14.23 -30.07 1.65
N TRP A 386 -13.03 -29.88 2.19
CA TRP A 386 -11.97 -30.89 2.19
C TRP A 386 -11.31 -31.02 3.56
N ASP A 387 -10.99 -32.26 3.93
CA ASP A 387 -10.13 -32.56 5.08
C ASP A 387 -9.35 -33.86 4.77
N PRO A 388 -8.03 -33.91 5.01
CA PRO A 388 -7.21 -35.07 4.68
C PRO A 388 -7.58 -36.34 5.46
N THR A 389 -8.30 -36.20 6.59
CA THR A 389 -8.68 -37.31 7.47
C THR A 389 -10.15 -37.72 7.34
N LEU A 390 -10.97 -36.95 6.62
CA LEU A 390 -12.37 -37.26 6.39
C LEU A 390 -12.59 -37.83 5.00
N ASN A 391 -13.48 -38.81 4.90
CA ASN A 391 -13.95 -39.37 3.63
C ASN A 391 -12.81 -39.71 2.65
N SER A 392 -11.72 -40.30 3.15
CA SER A 392 -10.54 -40.66 2.36
C SER A 392 -9.90 -39.48 1.59
N GLY A 393 -10.07 -38.25 2.08
CA GLY A 393 -9.52 -37.04 1.47
C GLY A 393 -10.32 -36.51 0.27
N HIS A 394 -11.54 -37.00 0.05
CA HIS A 394 -12.41 -36.54 -1.03
C HIS A 394 -12.81 -35.08 -0.80
N THR A 395 -12.95 -34.32 -1.89
CA THR A 395 -13.65 -33.03 -1.86
C THR A 395 -15.15 -33.29 -1.84
N ARG A 396 -15.90 -32.48 -1.09
CA ARG A 396 -17.34 -32.60 -0.92
C ARG A 396 -18.00 -31.27 -1.25
N VAL A 397 -18.92 -31.26 -2.19
CA VAL A 397 -19.59 -30.03 -2.64
C VAL A 397 -21.03 -30.01 -2.10
N TYR A 398 -21.43 -28.85 -1.57
CA TYR A 398 -22.80 -28.55 -1.18
C TYR A 398 -23.26 -27.35 -1.99
N LEU A 399 -24.28 -27.54 -2.83
CA LEU A 399 -24.71 -26.54 -3.79
C LEU A 399 -25.39 -25.37 -3.10
N ALA A 400 -25.05 -24.15 -3.49
CA ALA A 400 -25.62 -22.94 -2.92
C ALA A 400 -27.12 -22.81 -3.23
N THR A 401 -27.84 -22.12 -2.35
CA THR A 401 -29.26 -21.82 -2.50
C THR A 401 -29.47 -20.31 -2.53
N THR A 402 -30.51 -19.85 -3.24
CA THR A 402 -30.90 -18.43 -3.34
C THR A 402 -31.30 -17.78 -2.01
N SER A 403 -31.20 -18.50 -0.89
CA SER A 403 -31.48 -18.01 0.46
C SER A 403 -30.20 -17.82 1.27
N GLY A 404 -29.02 -17.89 0.66
CA GLY A 404 -27.73 -17.82 1.35
C GLY A 404 -27.37 -19.06 2.16
N ASN A 405 -27.90 -20.23 1.82
CA ASN A 405 -27.53 -21.51 2.45
C ASN A 405 -26.92 -22.46 1.39
N PHE A 406 -26.64 -23.70 1.79
CA PHE A 406 -26.19 -24.78 0.92
C PHE A 406 -27.08 -26.00 1.08
N SER A 407 -27.12 -26.86 0.04
CA SER A 407 -27.86 -28.11 0.02
C SER A 407 -27.50 -28.99 1.21
N SER A 408 -28.45 -29.75 1.77
CA SER A 408 -28.14 -30.74 2.81
C SER A 408 -27.54 -32.02 2.25
N THR A 409 -27.80 -32.30 0.97
CA THR A 409 -27.20 -33.41 0.22
C THR A 409 -25.86 -32.97 -0.33
N VAL A 410 -24.84 -33.79 -0.08
CA VAL A 410 -23.47 -33.60 -0.57
C VAL A 410 -23.27 -34.27 -1.92
N VAL A 411 -22.53 -33.62 -2.81
CA VAL A 411 -21.96 -34.22 -4.02
C VAL A 411 -20.54 -34.67 -3.69
N ASP A 412 -20.34 -35.99 -3.63
CA ASP A 412 -19.02 -36.58 -3.36
C ASP A 412 -18.14 -36.53 -4.61
N ASN A 413 -16.90 -36.08 -4.45
CA ASN A 413 -15.95 -35.90 -5.54
C ASN A 413 -14.63 -36.65 -5.24
N PRO A 414 -14.54 -37.95 -5.61
CA PRO A 414 -13.35 -38.78 -5.44
C PRO A 414 -12.18 -38.39 -6.37
N GLU A 415 -12.45 -37.69 -7.47
CA GLU A 415 -11.47 -37.32 -8.48
C GLU A 415 -10.38 -36.44 -7.87
N GLY A 416 -9.11 -36.82 -8.08
CA GLY A 416 -7.98 -36.06 -7.54
C GLY A 416 -7.95 -35.99 -6.02
N THR A 417 -8.51 -36.99 -5.32
CA THR A 417 -8.48 -37.09 -3.86
C THR A 417 -7.05 -37.12 -3.30
N SER A 418 -6.89 -36.64 -2.06
CA SER A 418 -5.64 -36.76 -1.34
C SER A 418 -5.84 -36.66 0.16
N ALA A 419 -5.19 -37.59 0.88
CA ALA A 419 -5.03 -37.56 2.33
C ALA A 419 -3.75 -36.84 2.78
N GLY A 420 -3.01 -36.22 1.84
CA GLY A 420 -1.78 -35.49 2.15
C GLY A 420 -2.08 -34.18 2.86
N THR A 421 -1.49 -33.96 4.03
CA THR A 421 -1.69 -32.72 4.81
C THR A 421 -1.03 -31.49 4.18
N THR A 422 -0.17 -31.67 3.19
CA THR A 422 0.47 -30.62 2.39
C THR A 422 -0.23 -30.38 1.05
N THR A 423 -1.33 -31.08 0.77
CA THR A 423 -2.14 -30.87 -0.43
C THR A 423 -2.83 -29.53 -0.34
N VAL A 424 -2.81 -28.79 -1.45
CA VAL A 424 -3.54 -27.54 -1.63
C VAL A 424 -4.55 -27.76 -2.75
N TYR A 425 -5.81 -27.45 -2.44
CA TYR A 425 -6.85 -27.29 -3.45
C TYR A 425 -7.13 -25.82 -3.70
N SER A 426 -7.43 -25.48 -4.95
CA SER A 426 -7.97 -24.19 -5.35
C SER A 426 -9.11 -24.43 -6.33
N PHE A 427 -10.02 -23.47 -6.44
CA PHE A 427 -11.19 -23.56 -7.29
C PHE A 427 -11.30 -22.26 -8.08
N ALA A 428 -11.18 -22.36 -9.41
CA ALA A 428 -11.13 -21.21 -10.29
C ALA A 428 -11.50 -21.62 -11.72
N ASP A 429 -12.20 -20.76 -12.45
CA ASP A 429 -12.55 -20.99 -13.85
C ASP A 429 -11.33 -20.78 -14.75
N VAL A 430 -10.55 -21.84 -14.96
CA VAL A 430 -9.31 -21.74 -15.75
C VAL A 430 -9.59 -21.98 -17.23
N ASN A 431 -10.71 -22.61 -17.59
CA ASN A 431 -11.06 -22.85 -18.99
C ASN A 431 -11.96 -21.75 -19.61
N GLY A 432 -12.54 -20.88 -18.79
CA GLY A 432 -13.44 -19.79 -19.19
C GLY A 432 -14.86 -20.26 -19.49
N ASP A 433 -15.31 -21.39 -18.92
CA ASP A 433 -16.63 -21.97 -19.17
C ASP A 433 -17.73 -21.51 -18.18
N GLY A 434 -17.36 -20.61 -17.26
CA GLY A 434 -18.23 -20.09 -16.21
C GLY A 434 -18.32 -20.96 -14.96
N LYS A 435 -17.55 -22.05 -14.87
CA LYS A 435 -17.50 -22.92 -13.68
C LYS A 435 -16.11 -22.97 -13.08
N ALA A 436 -16.04 -22.96 -11.76
CA ALA A 436 -14.79 -23.09 -11.05
C ALA A 436 -14.27 -24.53 -11.10
N ASP A 437 -13.16 -24.74 -11.80
CA ASP A 437 -12.47 -26.02 -11.91
C ASP A 437 -11.73 -26.38 -10.61
N LYS A 438 -11.58 -27.67 -10.33
CA LYS A 438 -10.79 -28.15 -9.18
C LYS A 438 -9.31 -28.23 -9.56
N ILE A 439 -8.49 -27.47 -8.84
CA ILE A 439 -7.05 -27.41 -9.04
C ILE A 439 -6.35 -28.04 -7.85
N TYR A 440 -5.51 -29.03 -8.14
CA TYR A 440 -4.76 -29.81 -7.17
C TYR A 440 -3.27 -29.51 -7.30
N TRP A 441 -2.61 -29.25 -6.16
CA TRP A 441 -1.16 -29.21 -6.08
C TRP A 441 -0.64 -29.86 -4.79
N ASN A 442 0.48 -30.56 -4.90
CA ASN A 442 1.25 -31.05 -3.77
C ASN A 442 2.74 -31.14 -4.13
N ALA A 443 3.59 -30.49 -3.33
CA ALA A 443 5.03 -30.39 -3.57
C ALA A 443 5.77 -31.74 -3.72
N THR A 444 5.24 -32.82 -3.15
CA THR A 444 5.88 -34.15 -3.16
C THR A 444 5.20 -35.16 -4.09
N PHE A 445 4.18 -34.73 -4.84
CA PHE A 445 3.44 -35.57 -5.79
C PHE A 445 3.60 -35.07 -7.22
N ASP A 446 3.70 -35.99 -8.19
CA ASP A 446 3.78 -35.68 -9.64
C ASP A 446 4.77 -34.54 -9.97
N SER A 447 5.93 -34.55 -9.30
CA SER A 447 6.97 -33.52 -9.44
C SER A 447 6.46 -32.08 -9.24
N GLY A 448 5.45 -31.88 -8.38
CA GLY A 448 4.90 -30.57 -8.05
C GLY A 448 4.09 -29.93 -9.16
N LYS A 449 3.62 -30.70 -10.15
CA LYS A 449 2.75 -30.19 -11.22
C LYS A 449 1.39 -29.75 -10.69
N THR A 450 0.83 -28.74 -11.35
CA THR A 450 -0.57 -28.36 -11.19
C THR A 450 -1.44 -29.36 -11.96
N ARG A 451 -2.45 -29.92 -11.29
CA ARG A 451 -3.41 -30.86 -11.89
C ARG A 451 -4.80 -30.23 -11.85
N VAL A 452 -5.46 -30.14 -12.99
CA VAL A 452 -6.79 -29.53 -13.14
C VAL A 452 -7.81 -30.62 -13.46
N TYR A 453 -8.91 -30.61 -12.73
CA TYR A 453 -10.08 -31.46 -12.94
C TYR A 453 -11.24 -30.54 -13.29
N LEU A 454 -11.64 -30.55 -14.56
CA LEU A 454 -12.65 -29.62 -15.06
C LEU A 454 -13.99 -29.83 -14.37
N ALA A 455 -14.66 -28.75 -14.01
CA ALA A 455 -15.98 -28.80 -13.43
C ALA A 455 -17.01 -29.32 -14.45
N THR A 456 -18.02 -30.01 -13.93
CA THR A 456 -19.14 -30.55 -14.69
C THR A 456 -20.45 -30.01 -14.12
N SER A 457 -21.54 -30.13 -14.88
CA SER A 457 -22.85 -29.72 -14.40
C SER A 457 -23.22 -30.45 -13.09
N GLY A 458 -23.71 -29.70 -12.10
CA GLY A 458 -24.21 -30.26 -10.83
C GLY A 458 -23.17 -30.41 -9.72
N GLY A 459 -21.99 -29.78 -9.85
CA GLY A 459 -20.97 -29.71 -8.78
C GLY A 459 -20.06 -30.93 -8.68
N SER A 460 -19.94 -31.69 -9.77
CA SER A 460 -18.96 -32.77 -9.92
C SER A 460 -17.74 -32.34 -10.75
N PHE A 461 -16.63 -33.07 -10.68
CA PHE A 461 -15.45 -32.84 -11.52
C PHE A 461 -15.16 -34.01 -12.47
N SER A 462 -14.59 -33.71 -13.63
CA SER A 462 -14.19 -34.72 -14.61
C SER A 462 -13.13 -35.65 -14.05
N GLY A 463 -13.28 -36.97 -14.28
CA GLY A 463 -12.25 -37.95 -13.98
C GLY A 463 -11.01 -37.85 -14.87
N THR A 464 -11.10 -37.11 -15.98
CA THR A 464 -9.95 -36.81 -16.85
C THR A 464 -9.21 -35.61 -16.29
N VAL A 465 -7.95 -35.83 -15.91
CA VAL A 465 -7.07 -34.79 -15.37
C VAL A 465 -6.23 -34.16 -16.47
N VAL A 466 -6.11 -32.83 -16.43
CA VAL A 466 -5.15 -32.08 -17.22
C VAL A 466 -3.97 -31.70 -16.32
N ALA A 467 -2.74 -31.90 -16.77
CA ALA A 467 -1.55 -31.59 -15.99
C ALA A 467 -0.43 -31.03 -16.87
N GLY A 468 -0.03 -29.79 -16.59
CA GLY A 468 1.09 -29.11 -17.26
C GLY A 468 2.36 -29.10 -16.41
N THR A 469 3.53 -29.03 -17.05
CA THR A 469 4.82 -28.86 -16.37
C THR A 469 5.12 -27.39 -16.03
N GLU A 470 4.50 -26.44 -16.73
CA GLU A 470 4.73 -25.03 -16.51
C GLU A 470 4.24 -24.57 -15.13
N GLY A 471 5.10 -23.83 -14.42
CA GLY A 471 4.83 -23.38 -13.06
C GLY A 471 4.72 -24.51 -12.03
N ALA A 472 5.22 -25.71 -12.33
CA ALA A 472 5.38 -26.75 -11.34
C ALA A 472 6.36 -26.31 -10.23
N SER A 473 6.05 -26.66 -8.98
CA SER A 473 6.92 -26.38 -7.84
C SER A 473 6.95 -27.56 -6.88
N THR A 474 8.16 -28.04 -6.59
CA THR A 474 8.41 -29.05 -5.56
C THR A 474 8.80 -28.41 -4.22
N THR A 475 8.71 -27.08 -4.11
CA THR A 475 9.07 -26.35 -2.89
C THR A 475 7.85 -26.28 -1.98
N GLY A 476 7.91 -26.94 -0.82
CA GLY A 476 6.87 -26.84 0.20
C GLY A 476 6.68 -25.39 0.66
N GLY A 477 5.43 -24.99 0.89
CA GLY A 477 5.08 -23.60 1.23
C GLY A 477 4.93 -22.66 0.03
N THR A 478 5.05 -23.15 -1.20
CA THR A 478 4.69 -22.37 -2.40
C THR A 478 3.21 -21.98 -2.33
N ILE A 479 2.92 -20.71 -2.56
CA ILE A 479 1.55 -20.18 -2.61
C ILE A 479 1.16 -20.03 -4.08
N PHE A 480 -0.06 -20.48 -4.39
CA PHE A 480 -0.69 -20.30 -5.69
C PHE A 480 -1.91 -19.42 -5.54
N TYR A 481 -2.04 -18.43 -6.41
CA TYR A 481 -3.23 -17.62 -6.60
C TYR A 481 -3.80 -17.90 -7.98
N TYR A 482 -5.10 -17.69 -8.13
CA TYR A 482 -5.80 -17.80 -9.40
C TYR A 482 -6.68 -16.56 -9.58
N ALA A 483 -6.39 -15.78 -10.62
CA ALA A 483 -7.08 -14.52 -10.89
C ALA A 483 -6.90 -14.15 -12.36
N ASP A 484 -7.92 -13.57 -12.98
CA ASP A 484 -7.84 -13.07 -14.36
C ASP A 484 -7.03 -11.77 -14.41
N VAL A 485 -5.72 -11.86 -14.64
CA VAL A 485 -4.84 -10.67 -14.61
C VAL A 485 -4.74 -10.00 -15.97
N ASN A 486 -5.19 -10.66 -17.04
CA ASN A 486 -5.12 -10.14 -18.41
C ASN A 486 -6.49 -9.64 -18.94
N GLY A 487 -7.59 -9.98 -18.28
CA GLY A 487 -8.97 -9.61 -18.61
C GLY A 487 -9.59 -10.47 -19.71
N ASP A 488 -9.15 -11.71 -19.89
CA ASP A 488 -9.64 -12.62 -20.95
C ASP A 488 -10.79 -13.54 -20.50
N GLY A 489 -11.21 -13.42 -19.24
CA GLY A 489 -12.29 -14.21 -18.65
C GLY A 489 -11.83 -15.57 -18.12
N LYS A 490 -10.53 -15.88 -18.14
CA LYS A 490 -9.96 -17.10 -17.58
C LYS A 490 -9.07 -16.75 -16.38
N MET A 491 -9.10 -17.62 -15.38
CA MET A 491 -8.27 -17.43 -14.19
C MET A 491 -6.83 -17.85 -14.44
N ASP A 492 -5.91 -16.89 -14.44
CA ASP A 492 -4.48 -17.13 -14.60
C ASP A 492 -3.86 -17.67 -13.31
N LYS A 493 -2.78 -18.43 -13.43
CA LYS A 493 -2.04 -18.97 -12.27
C LYS A 493 -0.90 -18.03 -11.88
N ILE A 494 -0.85 -17.65 -10.60
CA ILE A 494 0.26 -16.89 -10.03
C ILE A 494 0.94 -17.70 -8.93
N LEU A 495 2.24 -17.94 -9.09
CA LEU A 495 3.08 -18.64 -8.13
C LEU A 495 3.92 -17.64 -7.34
N TRP A 496 3.97 -17.78 -6.02
CA TRP A 496 4.93 -17.07 -5.19
C TRP A 496 5.54 -17.93 -4.09
N HIS A 497 6.82 -17.70 -3.83
CA HIS A 497 7.53 -18.23 -2.66
C HIS A 497 8.68 -17.27 -2.29
N PRO A 498 8.90 -16.96 -1.00
CA PRO A 498 9.89 -15.95 -0.59
C PRO A 498 11.33 -16.28 -1.00
N THR A 499 11.67 -17.56 -1.16
CA THR A 499 13.04 -17.99 -1.55
C THR A 499 13.20 -18.37 -3.02
N LEU A 500 12.12 -18.36 -3.82
CA LEU A 500 12.18 -18.65 -5.26
C LEU A 500 12.14 -17.35 -6.04
N ASN A 501 12.78 -17.31 -7.21
CA ASN A 501 12.70 -16.20 -8.17
C ASN A 501 12.98 -14.82 -7.54
N SER A 502 13.86 -14.76 -6.53
CA SER A 502 14.15 -13.54 -5.76
C SER A 502 12.90 -12.90 -5.13
N GLY A 503 11.90 -13.72 -4.76
CA GLY A 503 10.66 -13.25 -4.13
C GLY A 503 9.66 -12.61 -5.09
N LYS A 504 9.85 -12.77 -6.41
CA LYS A 504 8.90 -12.32 -7.43
C LYS A 504 7.71 -13.28 -7.55
N THR A 505 6.54 -12.73 -7.85
CA THR A 505 5.39 -13.51 -8.31
C THR A 505 5.63 -13.94 -9.76
N MET A 506 5.42 -15.21 -10.07
CA MET A 506 5.51 -15.74 -11.43
C MET A 506 4.11 -15.97 -11.98
N VAL A 507 3.75 -15.28 -13.05
CA VAL A 507 2.43 -15.37 -13.69
C VAL A 507 2.48 -16.32 -14.87
N TYR A 508 1.51 -17.22 -14.94
CA TYR A 508 1.27 -18.16 -16.03
C TYR A 508 -0.17 -17.96 -16.50
N LEU A 509 -0.34 -17.48 -17.73
CA LEU A 509 -1.65 -17.21 -18.31
C LEU A 509 -2.36 -18.52 -18.61
N SER A 510 -3.68 -18.55 -18.43
CA SER A 510 -4.44 -19.76 -18.74
C SER A 510 -4.58 -19.98 -20.25
N ASP A 511 -4.31 -21.20 -20.72
CA ASP A 511 -4.47 -21.57 -22.12
C ASP A 511 -5.94 -21.92 -22.45
N GLY A 512 -6.81 -22.03 -21.44
CA GLY A 512 -8.24 -22.36 -21.59
C GLY A 512 -8.56 -23.85 -21.65
N ASP A 513 -7.56 -24.72 -21.50
CA ASP A 513 -7.74 -26.18 -21.48
C ASP A 513 -7.34 -26.82 -20.15
N GLY A 514 -7.04 -26.01 -19.13
CA GLY A 514 -6.49 -26.43 -17.84
C GLY A 514 -4.95 -26.44 -17.78
N THR A 515 -4.27 -26.05 -18.86
CA THR A 515 -2.83 -25.76 -18.87
C THR A 515 -2.54 -24.25 -18.81
N PHE A 516 -1.27 -23.89 -18.63
CA PHE A 516 -0.85 -22.50 -18.43
C PHE A 516 0.47 -22.21 -19.15
N THR A 517 0.62 -20.99 -19.65
CA THR A 517 1.82 -20.48 -20.33
C THR A 517 2.45 -19.32 -19.56
N ALA A 518 3.76 -19.37 -19.28
CA ALA A 518 4.48 -18.34 -18.54
C ALA A 518 4.43 -16.94 -19.21
N SER A 519 4.06 -15.92 -18.44
CA SER A 519 4.15 -14.51 -18.85
C SER A 519 5.34 -13.82 -18.19
N SER A 520 6.38 -13.56 -18.98
CA SER A 520 7.56 -12.83 -18.49
C SER A 520 7.27 -11.37 -18.16
N THR A 521 6.30 -10.76 -18.83
CA THR A 521 5.93 -9.34 -18.69
C THR A 521 5.27 -9.08 -17.34
N PHE A 522 4.24 -9.86 -16.98
CA PHE A 522 3.62 -9.78 -15.67
C PHE A 522 4.59 -10.21 -14.55
N SER A 523 5.33 -11.31 -14.75
CA SER A 523 6.25 -11.85 -13.75
C SER A 523 7.37 -10.89 -13.33
N ASN A 524 7.77 -9.97 -14.22
CA ASN A 524 8.83 -8.99 -13.94
C ASN A 524 8.30 -7.62 -13.53
N SER A 525 6.99 -7.48 -13.27
CA SER A 525 6.35 -6.21 -12.92
C SER A 525 5.78 -6.20 -11.49
N GLY A 526 5.63 -5.00 -10.93
CA GLY A 526 5.15 -4.77 -9.56
C GLY A 526 6.09 -5.25 -8.45
N ALA A 527 5.53 -5.44 -7.25
CA ALA A 527 6.33 -5.79 -6.05
C ALA A 527 6.94 -7.19 -6.11
N SER A 528 8.15 -7.33 -5.56
CA SER A 528 8.77 -8.59 -5.16
C SER A 528 9.19 -8.51 -3.68
N SER A 529 9.18 -9.63 -2.97
CA SER A 529 9.67 -9.67 -1.59
C SER A 529 10.16 -11.06 -1.21
N VAL A 530 11.30 -11.08 -0.53
CA VAL A 530 11.91 -12.28 0.04
C VAL A 530 11.52 -12.50 1.51
N SER A 531 10.65 -11.64 2.06
CA SER A 531 10.17 -11.79 3.44
C SER A 531 9.04 -12.80 3.53
N ALA A 532 9.13 -13.70 4.51
CA ALA A 532 8.07 -14.65 4.84
C ALA A 532 6.81 -13.98 5.43
N SER A 533 6.88 -12.71 5.86
CA SER A 533 5.73 -11.92 6.32
C SER A 533 4.93 -11.26 5.18
N THR A 534 5.31 -11.53 3.93
CA THR A 534 4.67 -10.91 2.76
C THR A 534 3.37 -11.61 2.44
N GLU A 535 2.35 -10.81 2.20
CA GLU A 535 1.10 -11.26 1.61
C GLU A 535 0.92 -10.59 0.24
N PHE A 536 0.56 -11.40 -0.75
CA PHE A 536 0.06 -10.94 -2.04
C PHE A 536 -1.44 -11.25 -2.13
N TYR A 537 -2.17 -10.36 -2.80
CA TYR A 537 -3.56 -10.56 -3.17
C TYR A 537 -3.75 -10.15 -4.62
N PHE A 538 -4.80 -10.69 -5.25
CA PHE A 538 -5.17 -10.39 -6.63
C PHE A 538 -6.67 -10.16 -6.70
N ALA A 539 -7.08 -8.96 -7.09
CA ALA A 539 -8.48 -8.57 -7.19
C ALA A 539 -8.61 -7.30 -8.05
N ASP A 540 -9.74 -7.14 -8.74
CA ASP A 540 -10.00 -5.96 -9.57
C ASP A 540 -10.41 -4.77 -8.69
N ILE A 541 -9.47 -3.89 -8.36
CA ILE A 541 -9.71 -2.76 -7.45
C ILE A 541 -10.30 -1.57 -8.21
N ASN A 542 -9.99 -1.42 -9.50
CA ASN A 542 -10.40 -0.27 -10.30
C ASN A 542 -11.64 -0.54 -11.19
N GLY A 543 -12.10 -1.79 -11.27
CA GLY A 543 -13.26 -2.21 -12.05
C GLY A 543 -12.98 -2.33 -13.55
N ASP A 544 -11.71 -2.52 -13.96
CA ASP A 544 -11.34 -2.64 -15.38
C ASP A 544 -11.48 -4.06 -15.95
N GLY A 545 -11.94 -5.00 -15.12
CA GLY A 545 -12.09 -6.41 -15.46
C GLY A 545 -10.81 -7.23 -15.29
N ARG A 546 -9.71 -6.64 -14.81
CA ARG A 546 -8.46 -7.35 -14.52
C ARG A 546 -8.15 -7.35 -13.04
N ALA A 547 -7.64 -8.47 -12.56
CA ALA A 547 -7.15 -8.57 -11.20
C ALA A 547 -5.84 -7.80 -11.03
N ASP A 548 -5.89 -6.76 -10.21
CA ASP A 548 -4.74 -5.98 -9.78
C ASP A 548 -3.91 -6.74 -8.76
N LYS A 549 -2.62 -6.41 -8.68
CA LYS A 549 -1.73 -6.99 -7.68
C LYS A 549 -1.67 -6.11 -6.44
N ILE A 550 -2.05 -6.65 -5.30
CA ILE A 550 -1.93 -5.99 -4.00
C ILE A 550 -0.80 -6.65 -3.21
N TYR A 551 0.04 -5.81 -2.61
CA TYR A 551 1.17 -6.21 -1.79
C TYR A 551 1.04 -5.61 -0.39
N TRP A 552 1.19 -6.46 0.61
CA TRP A 552 1.19 -6.06 2.00
C TRP A 552 2.28 -6.75 2.80
N ARG A 553 2.81 -6.02 3.78
CA ARG A 553 3.69 -6.54 4.81
C ARG A 553 3.42 -5.83 6.13
N PRO A 554 3.20 -6.58 7.23
CA PRO A 554 2.94 -5.98 8.54
C PRO A 554 4.16 -5.23 9.08
N ASP A 555 5.38 -5.57 8.66
CA ASP A 555 6.62 -4.95 9.16
C ASP A 555 7.07 -3.72 8.34
N LEU A 556 6.34 -3.33 7.29
CA LEU A 556 6.62 -2.10 6.55
C LEU A 556 5.98 -0.87 7.19
N TYR A 557 6.46 0.32 6.80
CA TYR A 557 5.97 1.61 7.30
C TYR A 557 4.45 1.74 7.19
N LEU A 558 3.79 1.94 8.35
CA LEU A 558 2.34 1.92 8.59
C LEU A 558 1.62 0.65 8.11
N GLY A 559 2.34 -0.33 7.54
CA GLY A 559 1.76 -1.50 6.91
C GLY A 559 0.74 -1.12 5.83
N LYS A 560 1.11 -0.13 5.00
CA LYS A 560 0.31 0.31 3.86
C LYS A 560 0.20 -0.81 2.83
N LEU A 561 -0.99 -0.95 2.25
CA LEU A 561 -1.18 -1.73 1.04
C LEU A 561 -0.53 -0.98 -0.13
N LYS A 562 0.19 -1.70 -0.97
CA LYS A 562 0.64 -1.21 -2.27
C LYS A 562 -0.15 -1.92 -3.36
N VAL A 563 -0.86 -1.15 -4.18
CA VAL A 563 -1.65 -1.68 -5.30
C VAL A 563 -0.90 -1.39 -6.59
N TYR A 564 -0.89 -2.37 -7.48
CA TYR A 564 -0.33 -2.26 -8.82
C TYR A 564 -1.39 -2.71 -9.83
N TYR A 565 -1.82 -1.78 -10.68
CA TYR A 565 -2.91 -2.05 -11.62
C TYR A 565 -2.47 -2.94 -12.76
N ALA A 566 -3.28 -3.92 -13.10
CA ALA A 566 -3.08 -4.76 -14.27
C ALA A 566 -3.44 -3.99 -15.54
N THR A 567 -2.49 -3.84 -16.46
CA THR A 567 -2.69 -3.00 -17.65
C THR A 567 -2.85 -3.81 -18.93
N THR A 568 -3.39 -3.19 -19.98
CA THR A 568 -3.44 -3.76 -21.34
C THR A 568 -2.06 -4.10 -21.91
N GLY A 569 -0.97 -3.57 -21.33
CA GLY A 569 0.41 -3.90 -21.67
C GLY A 569 0.94 -5.18 -21.02
N SER A 570 0.07 -5.95 -20.35
CA SER A 570 0.42 -7.17 -19.61
C SER A 570 1.46 -6.96 -18.50
N VAL A 571 1.41 -5.80 -17.84
CA VAL A 571 2.23 -5.43 -16.68
C VAL A 571 1.36 -4.97 -15.52
N PHE A 572 1.89 -5.13 -14.30
CA PHE A 572 1.43 -4.46 -13.09
C PHE A 572 2.11 -3.11 -12.94
N ASP A 573 1.37 -2.02 -13.13
CA ASP A 573 1.87 -0.64 -13.03
C ASP A 573 1.56 -0.01 -11.67
N GLY A 574 2.48 0.79 -11.13
CA GLY A 574 2.38 1.37 -9.79
C GLY A 574 3.74 1.46 -9.09
N PRO A 575 3.78 1.47 -7.73
CA PRO A 575 2.66 1.29 -6.80
C PRO A 575 1.83 2.55 -6.54
N ILE A 576 0.57 2.33 -6.17
CA ILE A 576 -0.22 3.26 -5.36
C ILE A 576 -0.18 2.79 -3.91
N TYR A 577 0.23 3.66 -3.00
CA TYR A 577 0.21 3.39 -1.57
C TYR A 577 -1.14 3.82 -1.00
N SER A 578 -1.98 2.84 -0.64
CA SER A 578 -3.25 3.12 0.03
C SER A 578 -3.01 3.59 1.47
N LEU A 579 -3.71 4.64 1.85
CA LEU A 579 -3.71 5.18 3.20
C LEU A 579 -4.88 4.65 4.04
N ARG A 580 -5.75 3.80 3.48
CA ARG A 580 -6.91 3.20 4.16
C ARG A 580 -6.60 1.80 4.68
N GLY A 581 -7.20 1.48 5.84
CA GLY A 581 -7.08 0.17 6.48
C GLY A 581 -5.66 -0.29 6.80
N THR A 582 -4.69 0.62 6.87
CA THR A 582 -3.27 0.31 7.09
C THR A 582 -3.07 -0.48 8.38
N SER A 583 -2.19 -1.49 8.39
CA SER A 583 -1.96 -2.30 9.58
C SER A 583 -0.54 -2.85 9.68
N GLN A 584 0.10 -2.65 10.83
CA GLN A 584 1.42 -3.20 11.15
C GLN A 584 1.36 -4.47 12.01
N SER A 585 0.21 -5.11 12.07
CA SER A 585 0.00 -6.28 12.90
C SER A 585 -0.08 -7.54 12.06
N ALA A 586 0.73 -8.56 12.40
CA ALA A 586 0.63 -9.90 11.82
C ALA A 586 -0.71 -10.59 12.15
N ASN A 587 -1.51 -10.04 13.07
CA ASN A 587 -2.86 -10.53 13.37
C ASN A 587 -3.91 -10.04 12.36
N THR A 588 -3.51 -9.15 11.44
CA THR A 588 -4.41 -8.60 10.42
C THR A 588 -4.49 -9.52 9.21
N ASN A 589 -5.71 -9.76 8.77
CA ASN A 589 -6.02 -10.38 7.49
C ASN A 589 -6.76 -9.35 6.63
N PHE A 590 -6.31 -9.20 5.40
CA PHE A 590 -7.05 -8.47 4.38
C PHE A 590 -7.76 -9.45 3.46
N TYR A 591 -8.94 -9.04 3.01
CA TYR A 591 -9.70 -9.68 1.94
C TYR A 591 -10.09 -8.60 0.93
N PHE A 592 -10.26 -9.00 -0.32
CA PHE A 592 -10.67 -8.14 -1.40
C PHE A 592 -11.84 -8.80 -2.11
N ALA A 593 -13.01 -8.17 -2.04
CA ALA A 593 -14.25 -8.75 -2.53
C ALA A 593 -15.27 -7.64 -2.77
N ASP A 594 -16.04 -7.73 -3.84
CA ASP A 594 -17.12 -6.79 -4.15
C ASP A 594 -18.32 -7.02 -3.22
N ILE A 595 -18.28 -6.43 -2.02
CA ILE A 595 -19.33 -6.63 -1.02
C ILE A 595 -20.51 -5.66 -1.23
N ASN A 596 -20.37 -4.69 -2.13
CA ASN A 596 -21.42 -3.70 -2.41
C ASN A 596 -22.15 -3.93 -3.76
N GLY A 597 -21.59 -4.75 -4.65
CA GLY A 597 -22.12 -5.09 -5.96
C GLY A 597 -21.81 -4.05 -7.04
N ASP A 598 -20.78 -3.21 -6.88
CA ASP A 598 -20.41 -2.16 -7.82
C ASP A 598 -19.41 -2.61 -8.91
N GLY A 599 -18.99 -3.88 -8.87
CA GLY A 599 -18.03 -4.47 -9.79
C GLY A 599 -16.57 -4.27 -9.38
N LYS A 600 -16.29 -3.60 -8.26
CA LYS A 600 -14.93 -3.38 -7.74
C LYS A 600 -14.71 -4.16 -6.45
N ALA A 601 -13.49 -4.64 -6.26
CA ALA A 601 -13.13 -5.36 -5.06
C ALA A 601 -12.89 -4.41 -3.88
N ASP A 602 -13.79 -4.44 -2.91
CA ASP A 602 -13.67 -3.67 -1.67
C ASP A 602 -12.59 -4.25 -0.76
N GLN A 603 -11.94 -3.39 0.03
CA GLN A 603 -11.00 -3.83 1.06
C GLN A 603 -11.75 -4.19 2.35
N ILE A 604 -11.64 -5.44 2.79
CA ILE A 604 -12.09 -5.91 4.09
C ILE A 604 -10.89 -6.16 4.99
N ARG A 605 -10.87 -5.51 6.15
CA ARG A 605 -9.82 -5.68 7.17
C ARG A 605 -10.39 -6.36 8.41
N TRP A 606 -9.76 -7.46 8.80
CA TRP A 606 -10.01 -8.11 10.08
C TRP A 606 -8.72 -8.20 10.89
N ASN A 607 -8.74 -7.74 12.14
CA ASN A 607 -7.68 -8.00 13.09
C ASN A 607 -8.29 -8.55 14.38
N TYR A 608 -8.01 -9.82 14.68
CA TYR A 608 -8.61 -10.50 15.83
C TYR A 608 -8.16 -9.96 17.20
N ALA A 609 -7.08 -9.16 17.25
CA ALA A 609 -6.59 -8.55 18.47
C ALA A 609 -7.09 -7.09 18.67
N GLU A 610 -7.81 -6.53 17.70
CA GLU A 610 -8.31 -5.16 17.73
C GLU A 610 -9.84 -5.13 17.67
N ASN A 611 -10.47 -4.06 18.18
CA ASN A 611 -11.91 -3.80 18.01
C ASN A 611 -12.83 -4.99 18.35
N THR A 612 -12.46 -5.85 19.30
CA THR A 612 -13.18 -7.10 19.62
C THR A 612 -13.37 -8.07 18.44
N GLY A 613 -12.57 -7.94 17.39
CA GLY A 613 -12.61 -8.77 16.20
C GLY A 613 -13.63 -8.35 15.14
N GLU A 614 -14.11 -7.11 15.19
CA GLU A 614 -14.99 -6.51 14.17
C GLU A 614 -14.28 -6.32 12.82
N LEU A 615 -15.05 -6.35 11.73
CA LEU A 615 -14.55 -6.04 10.40
C LEU A 615 -14.58 -4.53 10.17
N ARG A 616 -13.56 -4.02 9.45
CA ARG A 616 -13.53 -2.67 8.89
C ARG A 616 -13.45 -2.79 7.38
N ASN A 617 -14.51 -2.37 6.70
CA ASN A 617 -14.68 -2.48 5.26
C ASN A 617 -14.48 -1.10 4.63
N TYR A 618 -13.85 -1.04 3.45
CA TYR A 618 -13.58 0.20 2.74
C TYR A 618 -13.91 -0.02 1.28
N PHE A 619 -14.91 0.70 0.78
CA PHE A 619 -15.34 0.54 -0.60
C PHE A 619 -14.29 1.03 -1.57
N ALA A 620 -14.05 0.30 -2.65
CA ALA A 620 -13.23 0.78 -3.76
C ALA A 620 -13.90 2.01 -4.41
N LYS A 621 -13.10 2.86 -5.06
CA LYS A 621 -13.58 4.10 -5.67
C LYS A 621 -13.55 4.07 -7.18
#